data_AF-A0A5A8C4Y7-F1
#
_entry.id   AF-A0A5A8C4Y7-F1
#
_cell.length_a   1.000
_cell.length_b   1.000
_cell.length_c   1.000
_cell.angle_alpha   90.00
_cell.angle_beta   90.00
_cell.angle_gamma   90.00
#
_symmetry.space_group_name_H-M   'P 1'
#
loop_
_entity.id
_entity.type
_entity.pdbx_description
1 polymer ?
#
loop_
_entity_poly.entity_id
_entity_poly.type
_entity_poly.pdbx_seq_one_letter_code
_entity_poly.pdbx_strand_id
1 'polypeptide(L)'
;MERPTIAFDDEGRIRVLDPAKFEKAEQLDKECGAFSESIRQFAELVASLVEILERQAAAIEKVKLKAIGRRNLVDAEPERRRRLEAELAALVSEKIAEQERLQAEYDSLARVLADQEEVMERLTSADA
;
A
#
# COMPACT_ATOMS: atom_id res chain seq x y z
N MET A 1 4.70 -73.64 27.64
CA MET A 1 3.97 -72.46 28.14
C MET A 1 4.47 -72.20 29.56
N GLU A 2 5.12 -71.06 29.78
CA GLU A 2 5.48 -70.62 31.14
C GLU A 2 4.20 -70.45 31.97
N ARG A 3 4.20 -70.97 33.20
CA ARG A 3 3.06 -70.80 34.11
C ARG A 3 3.07 -69.35 34.60
N PRO A 4 1.92 -68.65 34.58
CA PRO A 4 1.87 -67.27 35.06
C PRO A 4 2.22 -67.21 36.55
N THR A 5 3.17 -66.34 36.90
CA THR A 5 3.57 -66.11 38.29
C THR A 5 2.51 -65.26 38.96
N ILE A 6 1.85 -65.81 39.98
CA ILE A 6 0.84 -65.11 40.77
C ILE A 6 1.52 -64.43 41.95
N ALA A 7 1.32 -63.12 42.09
CA ALA A 7 1.78 -62.31 43.21
C ALA A 7 0.58 -61.75 43.99
N PHE A 8 0.78 -61.39 45.25
CA PHE A 8 -0.20 -60.66 46.04
C PHE A 8 0.32 -59.23 46.22
N ASP A 9 -0.55 -58.23 46.02
CA ASP A 9 -0.21 -56.85 46.37
C ASP A 9 -0.38 -56.58 47.87
N ASP A 10 0.05 -55.40 48.33
CA ASP A 10 0.03 -54.99 49.74
C ASP A 10 -1.40 -54.91 50.33
N GLU A 11 -2.42 -54.99 49.48
CA GLU A 11 -3.84 -55.00 49.83
C GLU A 11 -4.45 -56.42 49.76
N GLY A 12 -3.62 -57.44 49.55
CA GLY A 12 -3.99 -58.86 49.52
C GLY A 12 -4.69 -59.30 48.23
N ARG A 13 -4.67 -58.49 47.16
CA ARG A 13 -5.30 -58.83 45.89
C ARG A 13 -4.37 -59.69 45.04
N ILE A 14 -4.95 -60.66 44.35
CA ILE A 14 -4.24 -61.53 43.40
C ILE A 14 -3.86 -60.72 42.16
N ARG A 15 -2.56 -60.66 41.86
CA ARG A 15 -1.97 -60.03 40.67
C ARG A 15 -1.24 -61.08 39.84
N VAL A 16 -1.35 -60.96 38.52
CA VAL A 16 -0.62 -61.83 37.56
C VAL A 16 0.65 -61.15 37.05
N LEU A 17 0.85 -59.88 37.42
CA LEU A 17 1.99 -59.04 37.09
C LEU A 17 2.65 -58.57 38.39
N ASP A 18 3.97 -58.48 38.41
CA ASP A 18 4.74 -57.91 39.51
C ASP A 18 4.23 -56.49 39.86
N PRO A 19 3.78 -56.24 41.12
CA PRO A 19 3.22 -54.95 41.53
C PRO A 19 4.12 -53.76 41.20
N ALA A 20 5.44 -53.88 41.37
CA ALA A 20 6.38 -52.79 41.09
C ALA A 20 6.49 -52.50 39.58
N LYS A 21 6.28 -53.50 38.72
CA LYS A 21 6.23 -53.32 37.26
C LYS A 21 4.91 -52.72 36.82
N PHE A 22 3.80 -53.07 37.49
CA PHE A 22 2.49 -52.49 37.24
C PHE A 22 2.47 -50.99 37.58
N GLU A 23 2.97 -50.60 38.76
CA GLU A 23 3.05 -49.18 39.16
C GLU A 23 3.90 -48.34 38.21
N LYS A 24 5.07 -48.86 37.80
CA LYS A 24 5.92 -48.17 36.81
C LYS A 24 5.23 -48.03 35.45
N ALA A 25 4.44 -49.02 35.03
CA ALA A 25 3.69 -48.95 33.78
C ALA A 25 2.56 -47.91 33.86
N GLU A 26 1.83 -47.84 34.98
CA GLU A 26 0.84 -46.78 35.22
C GLU A 26 1.47 -45.38 35.25
N GLN A 27 2.62 -45.25 35.90
CA GLN A 27 3.31 -43.97 35.96
C GLN A 27 3.80 -43.53 34.57
N LEU A 28 4.36 -44.46 33.79
CA LEU A 28 4.76 -44.20 32.41
C LEU A 28 3.56 -43.79 31.55
N ASP A 29 2.40 -44.45 31.70
CA ASP A 29 1.18 -44.09 30.97
C ASP A 29 0.71 -42.66 31.29
N LYS A 30 0.72 -42.27 32.57
CA LYS A 30 0.39 -40.91 33.01
C LYS A 30 1.38 -39.88 32.43
N GLU A 31 2.68 -40.16 32.49
CA GLU A 31 3.72 -39.28 31.96
C GLU A 31 3.62 -39.13 30.43
N CYS A 32 3.36 -40.23 29.71
CA CYS A 32 3.11 -40.20 28.27
C CYS A 32 1.85 -39.40 27.92
N GLY A 33 0.78 -39.52 28.72
CA GLY A 33 -0.43 -38.72 28.56
C GLY A 33 -0.18 -37.22 28.74
N ALA A 34 0.52 -36.85 29.82
CA ALA A 34 0.87 -35.46 30.09
C ALA A 34 1.80 -34.87 29.01
N PHE A 35 2.78 -35.65 28.55
CA PHE A 35 3.67 -35.25 27.45
C PHE A 35 2.88 -35.02 26.16
N SER A 36 1.97 -35.93 25.81
CA SER A 36 1.14 -35.81 24.60
C SER A 36 0.25 -34.57 24.63
N GLU A 37 -0.32 -34.25 25.78
CA GLU A 37 -1.11 -33.04 25.99
C GLU A 37 -0.25 -31.77 25.88
N SER A 38 0.95 -31.78 26.46
CA SER A 38 1.88 -30.65 26.34
C SER A 38 2.30 -30.39 24.89
N ILE A 39 2.56 -31.44 24.10
CA ILE A 39 2.86 -31.32 22.67
C ILE A 39 1.67 -30.76 21.89
N ARG A 40 0.44 -31.17 22.23
CA ARG A 40 -0.78 -30.64 21.60
C ARG A 40 -0.93 -29.14 21.85
N GLN A 41 -0.80 -28.70 23.10
CA GLN A 41 -0.87 -27.29 23.48
C GLN A 41 0.24 -26.46 22.81
N PHE A 42 1.45 -27.01 22.74
CA PHE A 42 2.55 -26.35 22.03
C PHE A 42 2.24 -26.18 20.54
N ALA A 43 1.70 -27.21 19.88
CA ALA A 43 1.31 -27.12 18.48
C ALA A 43 0.23 -26.06 18.23
N GLU A 44 -0.77 -25.97 19.11
CA GLU A 44 -1.81 -24.93 19.06
C GLU A 44 -1.24 -23.51 19.23
N LEU A 45 -0.31 -23.34 20.17
CA LEU A 45 0.38 -22.06 20.38
C LEU A 45 1.18 -21.64 19.15
N VAL A 46 1.93 -22.57 18.55
CA VAL A 46 2.69 -22.30 17.32
C VAL A 46 1.75 -21.94 16.17
N ALA A 47 0.64 -22.67 15.99
CA ALA A 47 -0.36 -22.35 14.97
C ALA A 47 -0.92 -20.94 15.14
N SER A 48 -1.32 -20.57 16.37
CA SER A 48 -1.80 -19.23 16.70
C SER A 48 -0.75 -18.16 16.42
N LEU A 49 0.52 -18.40 16.77
CA LEU A 49 1.62 -17.49 16.49
C LEU A 49 1.81 -17.27 14.98
N VAL A 50 1.76 -18.34 14.18
CA VAL A 50 1.85 -18.27 12.72
C VAL A 50 0.73 -17.40 12.15
N GLU A 51 -0.52 -17.59 12.58
CA GLU A 51 -1.64 -16.77 12.12
C GLU A 51 -1.48 -15.28 12.48
N ILE A 52 -0.92 -14.98 13.65
CA ILE A 52 -0.66 -13.60 14.06
C ILE A 52 0.44 -12.99 13.17
N LEU A 53 1.51 -13.73 12.92
CA LEU A 53 2.61 -13.28 12.06
C LEU A 53 2.14 -13.03 10.63
N GLU A 54 1.30 -13.90 10.07
CA GLU A 54 0.73 -13.72 8.73
C GLU A 54 -0.14 -12.47 8.65
N ARG A 55 -1.00 -12.24 9.65
CA ARG A 55 -1.83 -11.01 9.73
C ARG A 55 -0.98 -9.75 9.80
N GLN A 56 0.09 -9.77 10.60
CA GLN A 56 0.99 -8.63 10.72
C GLN A 56 1.78 -8.40 9.44
N ALA A 57 2.29 -9.45 8.79
CA ALA A 57 2.99 -9.35 7.51
C ALA A 57 2.09 -8.70 6.44
N ALA A 58 0.83 -9.14 6.32
CA ALA A 58 -0.13 -8.55 5.40
C ALA A 58 -0.42 -7.06 5.71
N ALA A 59 -0.53 -6.71 6.99
CA ALA A 59 -0.74 -5.32 7.41
C ALA A 59 0.47 -4.43 7.06
N ILE A 60 1.68 -4.90 7.31
CA ILE A 60 2.93 -4.21 7.00
C ILE A 60 3.04 -3.98 5.49
N GLU A 61 2.81 -5.01 4.67
CA GLU A 61 2.93 -4.88 3.21
C GLU A 61 1.91 -3.88 2.66
N LYS A 62 0.68 -3.88 3.18
CA LYS A 62 -0.35 -2.89 2.80
C LYS A 62 0.10 -1.46 3.09
N VAL A 63 0.69 -1.22 4.27
CA VAL A 63 1.16 0.13 4.65
C VAL A 63 2.39 0.53 3.82
N LYS A 64 3.32 -0.40 3.59
CA LYS A 64 4.51 -0.20 2.76
C LYS A 64 4.14 0.20 1.33
N LEU A 65 3.20 -0.50 0.70
CA LEU A 65 2.72 -0.15 -0.65
C LEU A 65 2.11 1.25 -0.69
N LYS A 66 1.29 1.62 0.31
CA LYS A 66 0.75 2.98 0.41
C LYS A 66 1.85 4.03 0.58
N ALA A 67 2.84 3.76 1.42
CA ALA A 67 3.95 4.67 1.67
C ALA A 67 4.79 4.88 0.40
N ILE A 68 5.11 3.81 -0.33
CA ILE A 68 5.81 3.87 -1.62
C ILE A 68 5.00 4.67 -2.64
N GLY A 69 3.69 4.41 -2.75
CA GLY A 69 2.83 5.17 -3.65
C GLY A 69 2.83 6.68 -3.36
N ARG A 70 2.71 7.06 -2.08
CA ARG A 70 2.78 8.47 -1.66
C ARG A 70 4.15 9.08 -1.93
N ARG A 71 5.23 8.34 -1.68
CA ARG A 71 6.60 8.78 -1.99
C ARG A 71 6.77 9.06 -3.47
N ASN A 72 6.35 8.13 -4.33
CA ASN A 72 6.45 8.30 -5.79
C ASN A 72 5.66 9.52 -6.29
N LEU A 73 4.49 9.81 -5.70
CA LEU A 73 3.73 11.02 -6.04
C LEU A 73 4.53 12.28 -5.68
N VAL A 74 5.10 12.34 -4.48
CA VAL A 74 5.93 13.47 -4.03
C VAL A 74 7.19 13.62 -4.87
N ASP A 75 7.84 12.52 -5.22
CA ASP A 75 9.06 12.51 -6.05
C ASP A 75 8.78 13.00 -7.48
N ALA A 76 7.58 12.72 -8.01
CA ALA A 76 7.15 13.16 -9.35
C ALA A 76 6.63 14.61 -9.40
N GLU A 77 6.22 15.19 -8.28
CA GLU A 77 5.65 16.55 -8.23
C GLU A 77 6.60 17.65 -8.75
N PRO A 78 7.91 17.68 -8.42
CA PRO A 78 8.82 18.69 -8.96
C PRO A 78 8.91 18.68 -10.49
N GLU A 79 8.98 17.49 -11.09
CA GLU A 79 9.03 17.36 -12.55
C GLU A 79 7.69 17.78 -13.17
N ARG A 80 6.58 17.36 -12.57
CA ARG A 80 5.23 17.77 -13.00
C ARG A 80 5.07 19.29 -12.96
N ARG A 81 5.52 19.96 -11.90
CA ARG A 81 5.50 21.43 -11.76
C ARG A 81 6.36 22.09 -12.84
N ARG A 82 7.59 21.63 -13.04
CA ARG A 82 8.48 22.17 -14.09
C ARG A 82 7.87 22.07 -15.48
N ARG A 83 7.24 20.93 -15.81
CA ARG A 83 6.55 20.74 -17.09
C ARG A 83 5.38 21.72 -17.25
N LEU A 84 4.56 21.86 -16.21
CA LEU A 84 3.42 22.78 -16.22
C LEU A 84 3.86 24.24 -16.34
N GLU A 85 4.91 24.64 -15.61
CA GLU A 85 5.48 25.98 -15.69
C GLU A 85 6.00 26.29 -17.11
N ALA A 86 6.71 25.33 -17.74
CA ALA A 86 7.19 25.49 -19.10
C ALA A 86 6.05 25.58 -20.13
N GLU A 87 5.01 24.76 -19.97
CA GLU A 87 3.82 24.78 -20.82
C GLU A 87 3.07 26.12 -20.71
N LEU A 88 2.86 26.60 -19.49
CA LEU A 88 2.21 27.89 -19.24
C LEU A 88 3.07 29.05 -19.77
N ALA A 89 4.38 29.02 -19.60
CA ALA A 89 5.27 30.05 -20.14
C ALA A 89 5.22 30.10 -21.67
N ALA A 90 5.18 28.94 -22.34
CA ALA A 90 5.02 28.87 -23.80
C ALA A 90 3.68 29.47 -24.25
N LEU A 91 2.58 29.12 -23.56
CA LEU A 91 1.26 29.67 -23.86
C LEU A 91 1.21 31.19 -23.66
N VAL A 92 1.80 31.70 -22.58
CA VAL A 92 1.89 33.15 -22.34
C VAL A 92 2.68 33.83 -23.46
N SER A 93 3.80 33.26 -23.89
CA SER A 93 4.60 33.80 -24.99
C SER A 93 3.81 33.83 -26.31
N GLU A 94 3.02 32.79 -26.60
CA GLU A 94 2.15 32.76 -27.78
C GLU A 94 1.10 33.88 -27.74
N LYS A 95 0.45 34.08 -26.59
CA LYS A 95 -0.57 35.13 -26.44
C LYS A 95 -0.01 36.53 -26.52
N ILE A 96 1.19 36.77 -25.98
CA ILE A 96 1.87 38.06 -26.12
C ILE A 96 2.17 38.34 -27.60
N ALA A 97 2.74 37.37 -28.32
CA ALA A 97 3.05 37.54 -29.74
C ALA A 97 1.81 37.82 -30.59
N GLU A 98 0.71 37.11 -30.32
CA GLU A 98 -0.56 37.36 -31.01
C GLU A 98 -1.14 38.74 -30.67
N GLN A 99 -1.03 39.18 -29.42
CA GLN A 99 -1.47 40.52 -29.01
C GLN A 99 -0.65 41.62 -29.71
N GLU A 100 0.67 41.47 -29.79
CA GLU A 100 1.55 42.41 -30.50
C GLU A 100 1.19 42.49 -31.99
N ARG A 101 0.91 41.33 -32.62
CA ARG A 101 0.46 41.26 -34.02
C ARG A 101 -0.85 42.01 -34.22
N LEU A 102 -1.84 41.76 -33.38
CA LEU A 102 -3.16 42.42 -33.45
C LEU A 102 -3.07 43.92 -33.19
N GLN A 103 -2.20 44.34 -32.27
CA GLN A 103 -1.98 45.76 -32.00
C GLN A 103 -1.37 46.47 -33.22
N ALA A 104 -0.38 45.87 -33.86
CA ALA A 104 0.22 46.43 -35.07
C ALA A 104 -0.79 46.52 -36.23
N GLU A 105 -1.66 45.52 -36.38
CA GLU A 105 -2.74 45.51 -37.37
C GLU A 105 -3.76 46.62 -37.09
N TYR A 106 -4.18 46.77 -35.84
CA TYR A 106 -5.08 47.84 -35.41
C TYR A 106 -4.48 49.22 -35.68
N ASP A 107 -3.24 49.47 -35.28
CA ASP A 107 -2.57 50.76 -35.46
C ASP A 107 -2.43 51.11 -36.95
N SER A 108 -2.17 50.12 -37.80
CA SER A 108 -2.11 50.30 -39.26
C SER A 108 -3.48 50.68 -39.83
N LEU A 109 -4.55 49.98 -39.43
CA LEU A 109 -5.91 50.27 -39.88
C LEU A 109 -6.39 51.64 -39.39
N ALA A 110 -6.06 52.01 -38.16
CA ALA A 110 -6.41 53.32 -37.59
C ALA A 110 -5.77 54.47 -38.38
N ARG A 111 -4.51 54.31 -38.84
CA ARG A 111 -3.86 55.30 -39.71
C ARG A 111 -4.55 55.42 -41.06
N VAL A 112 -4.84 54.28 -41.71
CA VAL A 112 -5.55 54.26 -42.99
C VAL A 112 -6.93 54.91 -42.87
N LEU A 113 -7.65 54.66 -41.76
CA LEU A 113 -8.93 55.29 -41.49
C LEU A 113 -8.80 56.82 -41.36
N ALA A 114 -7.82 57.30 -40.59
CA ALA A 114 -7.57 58.73 -40.44
C ALA A 114 -7.23 59.40 -41.78
N ASP A 115 -6.39 58.77 -42.61
CA ASP A 115 -6.06 59.26 -43.95
C ASP A 115 -7.31 59.31 -44.85
N GLN A 116 -8.19 58.30 -44.76
CA GLN A 116 -9.45 58.27 -45.49
C GLN A 116 -10.42 59.35 -45.03
N GLU A 117 -10.53 59.60 -43.73
CA GLU A 117 -11.34 60.67 -43.15
C GLU A 117 -10.87 62.06 -43.64
N GLU A 118 -9.56 62.30 -43.65
CA GLU A 118 -8.99 63.55 -44.18
C GLU A 118 -9.30 63.74 -45.68
N VAL A 119 -9.18 62.67 -46.48
CA VAL A 119 -9.54 62.72 -47.90
C VAL A 119 -11.02 63.01 -48.09
N MET A 120 -11.90 62.37 -47.30
CA MET A 120 -13.33 62.63 -47.35
C MET A 120 -13.65 64.09 -47.02
N GLU A 121 -13.06 64.65 -45.96
CA GLU A 121 -13.24 66.06 -45.60
C GLU A 121 -12.79 67.03 -46.71
N ARG A 122 -11.68 66.73 -47.39
CA ARG A 122 -11.21 67.51 -48.54
C ARG A 122 -12.18 67.44 -49.73
N LEU A 123 -12.78 66.28 -49.98
CA LEU A 123 -13.75 66.12 -51.06
C LEU A 123 -15.07 66.84 -50.76
N THR A 124 -15.61 66.72 -49.54
CA THR A 124 -16.83 67.43 -49.15
C THR A 124 -16.65 68.95 -49.07
N SER A 125 -15.46 69.43 -48.75
CA SER A 125 -15.16 70.88 -48.74
C SER A 125 -14.86 71.45 -50.13
N ALA A 126 -14.47 70.63 -51.11
CA ALA A 126 -14.26 71.03 -52.49
C ALA A 126 -15.55 71.05 -53.34
N ASP A 127 -16.57 70.27 -52.95
CA ASP A 127 -17.87 70.19 -53.61
C ASP A 127 -18.93 71.18 -53.04
N ALA A 128 -18.55 72.07 -52.11
CA ALA A 128 -19.40 73.11 -51.49
C ALA A 128 -18.95 74.53 -51.89
#